data_AF-A0A4V3GUH1-F1
#
_entry.id   AF-A0A4V3GUH1-F1
#
_cell.length_a   1.000
_cell.length_b   1.000
_cell.length_c   1.000
_cell.angle_alpha   90.00
_cell.angle_beta   90.00
_cell.angle_gamma   90.00
#
_symmetry.space_group_name_H-M   'P 1'
#
loop_
_entity.id
_entity.type
_entity.pdbx_description
1 polymer ?
#
loop_
_entity_poly.entity_id
_entity_poly.type
_entity_poly.pdbx_seq_one_letter_code
_entity_poly.pdbx_strand_id
1 'polypeptide(L)'
;MKLLPRDVPAKPERIDTYSEGLVVAERRGISKGMYDRRIYQLKWSYERAALTPRQPPRRTPPSELSAAARRAGLTYGQMRWRVRDLGLSIDEAIAYKPMTPAESGRLGGKTRWNKR
;
A
#
# COMPACT_ATOMS: atom_id res chain seq x y z
N MET A 1 24.75 4.88 10.61
CA MET A 1 24.07 4.33 9.42
C MET A 1 24.96 3.25 8.82
N LYS A 2 24.63 1.96 8.96
CA LYS A 2 25.43 0.90 8.32
C LYS A 2 25.09 0.87 6.83
N LEU A 3 25.98 1.42 6.03
CA LEU A 3 26.02 1.25 4.58
C LEU A 3 26.21 -0.27 4.31
N LEU A 4 25.30 -0.86 3.53
CA LEU A 4 25.51 -2.21 3.01
C LEU A 4 26.68 -2.18 2.01
N PRO A 5 27.55 -3.21 1.97
CA PRO A 5 28.71 -3.24 1.09
C PRO A 5 28.30 -3.21 -0.39
N ARG A 6 29.14 -2.55 -1.21
CA ARG A 6 28.94 -2.23 -2.64
C ARG A 6 29.13 -3.42 -3.59
N ASP A 7 29.32 -4.63 -3.09
CA ASP A 7 29.61 -5.82 -3.90
C ASP A 7 28.33 -6.56 -4.30
N VAL A 8 27.41 -5.87 -4.95
CA VAL A 8 26.32 -6.55 -5.68
C VAL A 8 26.86 -6.84 -7.08
N PRO A 9 27.05 -8.10 -7.49
CA PRO A 9 27.57 -8.41 -8.81
C PRO A 9 26.68 -7.78 -9.89
N ALA A 10 27.30 -7.09 -10.85
CA ALA A 10 26.63 -6.27 -11.87
C ALA A 10 25.75 -7.07 -12.86
N LYS A 11 25.74 -8.40 -12.74
CA LYS A 11 24.78 -9.30 -13.40
C LYS A 11 24.68 -10.56 -12.55
N PRO A 12 23.50 -11.01 -12.14
CA PRO A 12 23.39 -12.30 -11.46
C PRO A 12 23.83 -13.39 -12.45
N GLU A 13 24.70 -14.29 -11.99
CA GLU A 13 24.88 -15.60 -12.61
C GLU A 13 23.47 -16.19 -12.83
N ARG A 14 23.20 -16.72 -14.02
CA ARG A 14 21.84 -17.16 -14.40
C ARG A 14 21.35 -18.16 -13.36
N ILE A 15 20.27 -17.81 -12.68
CA ILE A 15 19.60 -18.72 -11.75
C ILE A 15 18.64 -19.56 -12.60
N ASP A 16 19.13 -20.72 -13.01
CA ASP A 16 18.37 -21.63 -13.88
C ASP A 16 17.62 -22.71 -13.07
N THR A 17 17.98 -22.91 -11.79
CA THR A 17 17.33 -23.91 -10.92
C THR A 17 16.55 -23.30 -9.76
N TYR A 18 15.56 -24.07 -9.28
CA TYR A 18 14.75 -23.70 -8.13
C TYR A 18 15.58 -23.57 -6.84
N SER A 19 16.46 -24.56 -6.58
CA SER A 19 17.27 -24.64 -5.36
C SER A 19 18.25 -23.48 -5.23
N GLU A 20 18.93 -23.11 -6.31
CA GLU A 20 19.86 -21.98 -6.32
C GLU A 20 19.13 -20.67 -6.02
N GLY A 21 18.00 -20.46 -6.70
CA GLY A 21 17.22 -19.24 -6.48
C GLY A 21 16.60 -19.17 -5.09
N LEU A 22 16.25 -20.31 -4.48
CA LEU A 22 15.76 -20.34 -3.10
C LEU A 22 16.84 -19.89 -2.11
N VAL A 23 18.08 -20.38 -2.25
CA VAL A 23 19.21 -19.95 -1.40
C VAL A 23 19.46 -18.45 -1.53
N VAL A 24 19.39 -17.91 -2.75
CA VAL A 24 19.54 -16.46 -3.00
C VAL A 24 18.37 -15.67 -2.40
N ALA A 25 17.15 -16.18 -2.52
CA ALA A 25 15.94 -15.55 -1.98
C ALA A 25 16.01 -15.48 -0.44
N GLU A 26 16.41 -16.56 0.22
CA GLU A 26 16.54 -16.63 1.68
C GLU A 26 17.60 -15.65 2.21
N ARG A 27 18.77 -15.58 1.54
CA ARG A 27 19.81 -14.57 1.85
C ARG A 27 19.30 -13.13 1.74
N ARG A 28 18.30 -12.89 0.89
CA ARG A 28 17.64 -11.59 0.68
C ARG A 28 16.39 -11.39 1.55
N GLY A 29 16.11 -12.30 2.48
CA GLY A 29 14.96 -12.22 3.38
C GLY A 29 13.61 -12.50 2.71
N ILE A 30 13.60 -13.19 1.57
CA ILE A 30 12.39 -13.68 0.92
C ILE A 30 12.16 -15.10 1.40
N SER A 31 11.02 -15.35 2.04
CA SER A 31 10.66 -16.69 2.51
C SER A 31 10.38 -17.63 1.34
N LYS A 32 10.61 -18.94 1.54
CA LYS A 32 10.28 -19.99 0.57
C LYS A 32 8.85 -19.85 0.01
N GLY A 33 7.86 -19.64 0.88
CA GLY A 33 6.47 -19.47 0.43
C GLY A 33 6.25 -18.24 -0.46
N MET A 34 6.97 -17.14 -0.23
CA MET A 34 6.92 -15.97 -1.11
C MET A 34 7.61 -16.23 -2.44
N TYR A 35 8.73 -16.95 -2.42
CA TYR A 35 9.46 -17.36 -3.60
C TYR A 35 8.62 -18.32 -4.47
N ASP A 36 8.02 -19.35 -3.86
CA ASP A 36 7.08 -20.28 -4.50
C ASP A 36 5.91 -19.55 -5.15
N ARG A 37 5.33 -18.58 -4.42
CA ARG A 37 4.24 -17.74 -4.96
C ARG A 37 4.68 -16.98 -6.21
N ARG A 38 5.88 -16.40 -6.22
CA ARG A 38 6.41 -15.66 -7.36
C ARG A 38 6.58 -16.55 -8.59
N ILE A 39 7.02 -17.80 -8.41
CA ILE A 39 7.21 -18.75 -9.50
C ILE A 39 5.87 -19.32 -9.97
N TYR A 40 5.13 -19.96 -9.07
CA TYR A 40 3.98 -20.78 -9.46
C TYR A 40 2.73 -19.96 -9.74
N GLN A 41 2.49 -18.87 -9.00
CA GLN A 41 1.30 -18.04 -9.18
C GLN A 41 1.57 -16.84 -10.09
N LEU A 42 2.68 -16.13 -9.87
CA LEU A 42 3.01 -14.93 -10.65
C LEU A 42 3.82 -15.23 -11.92
N LYS A 43 4.23 -16.49 -12.14
CA LYS A 43 4.97 -16.96 -13.32
C LYS A 43 6.28 -16.20 -13.57
N TRP A 44 6.97 -15.82 -12.49
CA TRP A 44 8.29 -15.19 -12.58
C TRP A 44 9.38 -16.23 -12.80
N SER A 45 10.46 -15.84 -13.49
CA SER A 45 11.70 -16.63 -13.52
C SER A 45 12.31 -16.75 -12.13
N TYR A 46 13.10 -17.80 -11.91
CA TYR A 46 13.81 -18.02 -10.63
C TYR A 46 14.67 -16.82 -10.25
N GLU A 47 15.40 -16.27 -11.22
CA GLU A 47 16.19 -15.05 -11.06
C GLU A 47 15.34 -13.88 -10.56
N ARG A 48 14.26 -13.54 -11.28
CA ARG A 48 13.37 -12.44 -10.90
C ARG A 48 12.72 -12.67 -9.54
N ALA A 49 12.33 -13.91 -9.25
CA ALA A 49 11.71 -14.31 -8.01
C ALA A 49 12.65 -14.16 -6.81
N ALA A 50 13.95 -14.43 -6.97
CA ALA A 50 14.94 -14.32 -5.91
C ALA A 50 15.46 -12.88 -5.72
N LEU A 51 15.60 -12.12 -6.81
CA LEU A 51 16.25 -10.80 -6.77
C LEU A 51 15.33 -9.64 -6.45
N THR A 52 14.02 -9.78 -6.72
CA THR A 52 13.06 -8.70 -6.45
C THR A 52 12.83 -8.55 -4.94
N PRO A 53 13.12 -7.40 -4.32
CA PRO A 53 12.92 -7.22 -2.89
C PRO A 53 11.44 -7.32 -2.51
N ARG A 54 11.15 -7.71 -1.26
CA ARG A 54 9.79 -7.68 -0.73
C ARG A 54 9.36 -6.23 -0.53
N GLN A 55 8.27 -5.84 -1.19
CA GLN A 55 7.66 -4.55 -0.97
C GLN A 55 7.16 -4.47 0.49
N PRO A 56 7.43 -3.38 1.22
CA PRO A 56 6.88 -3.21 2.55
C PRO A 56 5.35 -3.26 2.47
N PRO A 57 4.68 -3.75 3.52
CA PRO A 57 3.22 -3.64 3.58
C PRO A 57 2.85 -2.16 3.39
N ARG A 58 1.80 -1.90 2.62
CA ARG A 58 1.21 -0.55 2.57
C ARG A 58 0.84 -0.21 4.02
N ARG A 59 1.62 0.70 4.63
CA ARG A 59 1.51 0.98 6.06
C ARG A 59 0.07 1.37 6.38
N THR A 60 -0.39 0.88 7.53
CA THR A 60 -1.55 1.36 8.28
C THR A 60 -1.56 2.90 8.24
N PRO A 61 -2.73 3.52 8.12
CA PRO A 61 -2.85 4.98 8.06
C PRO A 61 -2.03 5.76 9.09
N PRO A 62 -1.73 7.05 8.82
CA PRO A 62 -1.15 7.94 9.82
C PRO A 62 -1.93 7.83 11.13
N SER A 63 -1.21 7.53 12.21
CA SER A 63 -1.79 7.23 13.52
C SER A 63 -2.69 8.36 14.01
N GLU A 64 -2.33 9.61 13.71
CA GLU A 64 -3.06 10.81 14.09
C GLU A 64 -4.45 10.87 13.46
N LEU A 65 -4.57 10.62 12.15
CA LEU A 65 -5.86 10.65 11.45
C LEU A 65 -6.79 9.53 11.93
N SER A 66 -6.22 8.36 12.22
CA SER A 66 -6.97 7.22 12.76
C SER A 66 -7.41 7.45 14.21
N ALA A 67 -6.55 8.07 15.03
CA ALA A 67 -6.87 8.44 16.40
C ALA A 67 -7.92 9.55 16.46
N ALA A 68 -7.81 10.58 15.60
CA ALA A 68 -8.81 11.62 15.45
C ALA A 68 -10.16 11.06 15.00
N ALA A 69 -10.17 10.17 14.00
CA ALA A 69 -11.38 9.48 13.55
C ALA A 69 -12.04 8.70 14.69
N ARG A 70 -11.25 7.91 15.44
CA ARG A 70 -11.76 7.13 16.58
C ARG A 70 -12.33 8.02 17.69
N ARG A 71 -11.68 9.14 18.02
CA ARG A 71 -12.18 10.12 19.00
C ARG A 71 -13.49 10.77 18.55
N ALA A 72 -13.62 11.04 17.26
CA ALA A 72 -14.81 11.66 16.67
C ALA A 72 -15.94 10.66 16.35
N GLY A 73 -15.77 9.37 16.63
CA GLY A 73 -16.74 8.34 16.26
C GLY A 73 -16.88 8.13 14.74
N LEU A 74 -15.86 8.51 13.96
CA LEU A 74 -15.82 8.38 12.52
C LEU A 74 -14.95 7.18 12.10
N THR A 75 -15.28 6.60 10.96
CA THR A 75 -14.36 5.64 10.33
C THR A 75 -13.14 6.36 9.76
N TYR A 76 -12.00 5.68 9.72
CA TYR A 76 -10.80 6.23 9.07
C TYR A 76 -11.06 6.65 7.62
N GLY A 77 -11.87 5.88 6.89
CA GLY A 77 -12.22 6.20 5.50
C GLY A 77 -12.94 7.53 5.36
N GLN A 78 -13.91 7.83 6.23
CA GLN A 78 -14.62 9.11 6.26
C GLN A 78 -13.67 10.26 6.57
N MET A 79 -12.84 10.12 7.60
CA MET A 79 -11.87 11.16 7.99
C MET A 79 -10.84 11.40 6.88
N ARG A 80 -10.33 10.33 6.26
CA ARG A 80 -9.41 10.42 5.11
C ARG A 80 -10.04 11.14 3.93
N TRP A 81 -11.31 10.86 3.60
CA TRP A 81 -12.01 11.55 2.52
C TRP A 81 -12.17 13.04 2.81
N ARG A 82 -12.51 13.41 4.06
CA ARG A 82 -12.60 14.82 4.48
C ARG A 82 -11.27 15.56 4.31
N VAL A 83 -10.15 14.97 4.75
CA VAL A 83 -8.84 15.62 4.62
C VAL A 83 -8.30 15.60 3.19
N ARG A 84 -8.41 14.47 2.49
CA ARG A 84 -7.80 14.29 1.16
C ARG A 84 -8.64 14.85 0.03
N ASP A 85 -9.95 14.60 0.03
CA ASP A 85 -10.84 14.92 -1.08
C ASP A 85 -11.55 16.27 -0.88
N LEU A 86 -11.83 16.68 0.36
CA LEU A 86 -12.37 18.03 0.66
C LEU A 86 -11.29 19.04 1.07
N GLY A 87 -10.07 18.60 1.37
CA GLY A 87 -8.97 19.49 1.76
C GLY A 87 -9.10 20.09 3.17
N LEU A 88 -9.94 19.51 4.03
CA LEU A 88 -10.17 20.00 5.40
C LEU A 88 -9.00 19.67 6.34
N SER A 89 -8.76 20.53 7.32
CA SER A 89 -7.90 20.19 8.47
C SER A 89 -8.55 19.09 9.34
N ILE A 90 -7.79 18.49 10.27
CA ILE A 90 -8.33 17.43 11.14
C ILE A 90 -9.49 17.95 11.99
N ASP A 91 -9.39 19.14 12.56
CA ASP A 91 -10.44 19.70 13.43
C ASP A 91 -11.68 20.09 12.63
N GLU A 92 -11.51 20.72 11.46
CA GLU A 92 -12.63 21.01 10.55
C GLU A 92 -13.28 19.73 10.05
N ALA A 93 -12.48 18.71 9.76
CA ALA A 93 -12.97 17.40 9.35
C ALA A 93 -13.75 16.72 10.48
N ILE A 94 -13.48 16.96 11.76
CA ILE A 94 -14.32 16.45 12.86
C ILE A 94 -15.66 17.18 12.89
N ALA A 95 -15.63 18.52 12.79
CA ALA A 95 -16.82 19.36 12.81
C ALA A 95 -17.70 19.23 11.55
N TYR A 96 -17.16 18.70 10.46
CA TYR A 96 -17.86 18.56 9.19
C TYR A 96 -19.11 17.69 9.31
N LYS A 97 -20.27 18.29 9.06
CA LYS A 97 -21.56 17.60 8.93
C LYS A 97 -21.85 17.38 7.44
N PRO A 98 -21.81 16.13 6.93
CA PRO A 98 -22.20 15.87 5.56
C PRO A 98 -23.69 16.19 5.39
N MET A 99 -24.02 16.69 4.22
CA MET A 99 -25.41 16.92 3.81
C MET A 99 -26.21 15.61 3.95
N THR A 100 -27.42 15.70 4.48
CA THR A 100 -28.32 14.55 4.59
C THR A 100 -28.84 14.12 3.21
N PRO A 101 -29.25 12.86 3.03
CA PRO A 101 -29.84 12.41 1.76
C PRO A 101 -31.03 13.27 1.30
N ALA A 102 -31.84 13.77 2.23
CA ALA A 102 -32.97 14.66 1.95
C ALA A 102 -32.53 16.06 1.50
N GLU A 103 -31.43 16.59 2.04
CA GLU A 103 -30.84 17.86 1.58
C GLU A 103 -30.15 17.69 0.22
N SER A 104 -29.43 16.58 0.01
CA SER A 104 -28.81 16.26 -1.27
C SER A 104 -29.84 16.01 -2.37
N GLY A 105 -30.97 15.37 -2.05
CA GLY A 105 -32.08 15.17 -2.97
C GLY A 105 -32.75 16.48 -3.38
N ARG A 106 -32.89 17.43 -2.44
CA ARG A 106 -33.40 18.80 -2.69
C ARG A 106 -32.45 19.62 -3.59
N LEU A 107 -31.14 19.40 -3.47
CA LEU A 107 -30.14 20.07 -4.31
C LEU A 107 -30.15 19.56 -5.77
N GLY A 108 -30.75 18.39 -6.02
CA GLY A 108 -30.79 17.74 -7.32
C GLY A 108 -29.43 17.13 -7.70
N GLY A 109 -29.44 15.91 -8.22
CA GLY A 109 -28.25 15.15 -8.63
C GLY A 109 -27.47 15.79 -9.79
N LYS A 110 -26.84 16.94 -9.56
CA LYS A 110 -25.92 17.63 -10.47
C LYS A 110 -24.50 17.60 -9.91
N THR A 111 -24.03 16.42 -9.51
CA THR A 111 -22.60 16.18 -9.27
C THR A 111 -22.16 14.93 -10.02
N ARG A 112 -22.18 15.08 -11.35
CA ARG A 112 -21.07 14.75 -12.25
C ARG A 112 -20.09 13.69 -11.70
N TRP A 113 -20.36 12.42 -11.99
CA TRP A 113 -19.26 11.47 -12.22
C TRP A 113 -18.59 11.88 -13.52
N ASN A 114 -17.58 12.74 -13.41
CA ASN A 114 -16.61 12.96 -14.47
C ASN A 114 -15.23 12.97 -13.81
N LYS A 115 -14.67 11.77 -13.65
CA LYS A 115 -13.24 11.58 -13.55
C LYS A 115 -12.85 10.75 -14.77
N ARG A 116 -12.23 11.44 -15.73
CA ARG A 116 -11.39 10.83 -16.78
C ARG A 116 -10.24 10.07 -16.14
#